data_AF-A0A959NA15-F1
#
_entry.id   AF-A0A959NA15-F1
#
_cell.length_a   1.000
_cell.length_b   1.000
_cell.length_c   1.000
_cell.angle_alpha   90.00
_cell.angle_beta   90.00
_cell.angle_gamma   90.00
#
_symmetry.space_group_name_H-M   'P 1'
#
loop_
_entity.id
_entity.type
_entity.pdbx_description
1 polymer ?
#
loop_
_entity_poly.entity_id
_entity_poly.type
_entity_poly.pdbx_seq_one_letter_code
_entity_poly.pdbx_strand_id
1 'polypeptide(L)'
;YTNIGDSTFGDYLTILIYPQESNNFTYHNPENYKDGTEISYSKNSDEIKINFKGKSLTHILKIYSLQKPNEILLDNNKLNENIDWNYKSEVNKIIIRTSNYEQGNYHITFN
;
A
#
# COMPACT_ATOMS: atom_id res chain seq x y z
N TYR A 1 -22.04 2.05 -6.22
CA TYR A 1 -21.63 2.78 -5.01
C TYR A 1 -22.15 2.05 -3.77
N THR A 2 -21.27 1.50 -2.93
CA THR A 2 -21.62 0.52 -1.86
C THR A 2 -21.67 1.11 -0.44
N ASN A 3 -21.67 2.44 -0.26
CA ASN A 3 -21.77 3.10 1.05
C ASN A 3 -20.69 2.70 2.08
N ILE A 4 -19.51 2.27 1.62
CA ILE A 4 -18.30 2.14 2.47
C ILE A 4 -17.19 2.96 1.79
N GLY A 5 -16.93 4.15 2.31
CA GLY A 5 -15.91 5.08 1.81
C GLY A 5 -16.39 6.53 1.82
N ASP A 6 -15.51 7.44 2.22
CA ASP A 6 -15.74 8.89 2.19
C ASP A 6 -15.58 9.38 0.74
N SER A 7 -16.62 10.03 0.20
CA SER A 7 -16.71 10.56 -1.17
C SER A 7 -15.62 11.57 -1.56
N THR A 8 -14.79 11.99 -0.59
CA THR A 8 -13.66 12.91 -0.82
C THR A 8 -12.38 12.21 -1.31
N PHE A 9 -12.30 10.87 -1.25
CA PHE A 9 -11.20 10.08 -1.82
C PHE A 9 -11.63 9.51 -3.18
N GLY A 10 -11.63 10.34 -4.22
CA GLY A 10 -11.92 9.89 -5.59
C GLY A 10 -11.04 8.70 -5.98
N ASP A 11 -11.62 7.61 -6.47
CA ASP A 11 -11.00 6.43 -7.09
C ASP A 11 -9.87 5.68 -6.34
N TYR A 12 -9.46 6.09 -5.14
CA TYR A 12 -8.41 5.42 -4.37
C TYR A 12 -8.96 4.32 -3.46
N LEU A 13 -8.59 3.07 -3.72
CA LEU A 13 -8.80 1.97 -2.77
C LEU A 13 -7.86 2.16 -1.57
N THR A 14 -8.39 2.26 -0.35
CA THR A 14 -7.55 2.27 0.86
C THR A 14 -7.30 0.84 1.35
N ILE A 15 -6.03 0.48 1.50
CA ILE A 15 -5.58 -0.81 2.01
C ILE A 15 -4.89 -0.60 3.36
N LEU A 16 -5.45 -1.21 4.40
CA LEU A 16 -4.87 -1.21 5.75
C LEU A 16 -3.97 -2.43 5.92
N ILE A 17 -2.72 -2.22 6.31
CA ILE A 17 -1.74 -3.30 6.51
C ILE A 17 -1.21 -3.24 7.94
N TYR A 18 -1.33 -4.35 8.66
CA TYR A 18 -0.73 -4.56 9.98
C TYR A 18 0.30 -5.69 9.88
N PRO A 19 1.55 -5.36 9.48
CA PRO A 19 2.51 -6.38 9.11
C PRO A 19 3.14 -7.02 10.36
N GLN A 20 2.91 -8.33 10.53
CA GLN A 20 3.59 -9.18 11.51
C GLN A 20 4.67 -10.05 10.83
N GLU A 21 4.27 -11.01 10.00
CA GLU A 21 5.20 -11.87 9.24
C GLU A 21 4.95 -11.76 7.74
N SER A 22 3.91 -12.41 7.25
CA SER A 22 3.46 -12.29 5.87
C SER A 22 1.95 -12.52 5.80
N ASN A 23 1.32 -12.02 4.74
CA ASN A 23 -0.08 -12.30 4.44
C ASN A 23 -0.34 -12.08 2.95
N ASN A 24 -1.43 -12.65 2.44
CA ASN A 24 -1.96 -12.36 1.12
C ASN A 24 -3.49 -12.32 1.17
N PHE A 25 -4.07 -11.50 0.32
CA PHE A 25 -5.51 -11.47 0.10
C PHE A 25 -5.81 -10.98 -1.31
N THR A 26 -6.95 -11.38 -1.86
CA THR A 26 -7.38 -10.94 -3.18
C THR A 26 -8.51 -9.93 -3.05
N TYR A 27 -8.30 -8.74 -3.61
CA TYR A 27 -9.37 -7.78 -3.81
C TYR A 27 -10.10 -8.06 -5.12
N HIS A 28 -11.41 -8.28 -5.05
CA HIS A 28 -12.28 -8.39 -6.22
C HIS A 28 -13.09 -7.12 -6.37
N ASN A 29 -13.03 -6.49 -7.54
CA ASN A 29 -13.88 -5.33 -7.83
C ASN A 29 -15.34 -5.81 -7.98
N PRO A 30 -16.31 -5.27 -7.21
CA PRO A 30 -17.72 -5.64 -7.31
C PRO A 30 -18.34 -5.46 -8.70
N GLU A 31 -17.80 -4.53 -9.51
CA GLU A 31 -18.29 -4.26 -10.86
C GLU A 31 -17.75 -5.27 -11.89
N ASN A 32 -16.64 -5.95 -11.59
CA ASN A 32 -16.06 -7.00 -12.42
C ASN A 32 -15.38 -8.05 -11.56
N TYR A 33 -16.17 -9.05 -11.15
CA TYR A 33 -15.76 -10.15 -10.26
C TYR A 33 -14.74 -11.11 -10.89
N LYS A 34 -14.50 -11.05 -12.20
CA LYS A 34 -13.55 -11.95 -12.90
C LYS A 34 -12.10 -11.50 -12.75
N ASP A 35 -11.87 -10.22 -12.48
CA ASP A 35 -10.53 -9.64 -12.35
C ASP A 35 -10.23 -9.34 -10.87
N GLY A 36 -9.37 -10.15 -10.27
CA GLY A 36 -8.86 -9.93 -8.92
C GLY A 36 -7.47 -9.31 -8.92
N THR A 37 -7.18 -8.52 -7.89
CA THR A 37 -5.82 -8.09 -7.59
C THR A 37 -5.39 -8.77 -6.28
N GLU A 38 -4.44 -9.68 -6.39
CA GLU A 38 -3.78 -10.28 -5.25
C GLU A 38 -2.82 -9.25 -4.66
N ILE A 39 -2.95 -9.03 -3.35
CA ILE A 39 -2.11 -8.13 -2.57
C ILE A 39 -1.43 -9.01 -1.52
N SER A 40 -0.11 -9.00 -1.52
CA SER A 40 0.70 -9.75 -0.56
C SER A 40 1.66 -8.82 0.15
N TYR A 41 2.03 -9.17 1.38
CA TYR A 41 3.10 -8.50 2.08
C TYR A 41 3.96 -9.48 2.87
N SER A 42 5.21 -9.09 3.09
CA SER A 42 6.11 -9.72 4.05
C SER A 42 6.86 -8.66 4.84
N LYS A 43 7.27 -8.99 6.05
CA LYS A 43 8.01 -8.11 6.94
C LYS A 43 9.11 -8.89 7.64
N ASN A 44 10.26 -8.25 7.77
CA ASN A 44 11.30 -8.64 8.72
C ASN A 44 11.68 -7.42 9.59
N SER A 45 12.82 -7.47 10.28
CA SER A 45 13.26 -6.37 11.15
C SER A 45 13.60 -5.08 10.39
N ASP A 46 13.98 -5.21 9.13
CA ASP A 46 14.70 -4.18 8.37
C ASP A 46 13.87 -3.66 7.19
N GLU A 47 12.88 -4.43 6.74
CA GLU A 47 12.05 -4.09 5.59
C GLU A 47 10.61 -4.62 5.69
N ILE A 48 9.73 -3.96 4.94
CA ILE A 48 8.41 -4.44 4.54
C ILE A 48 8.37 -4.48 3.01
N LYS A 49 7.98 -5.63 2.45
CA LYS A 49 7.70 -5.79 1.01
C LYS A 49 6.21 -5.94 0.80
N ILE A 50 5.67 -5.28 -0.22
CA ILE A 50 4.26 -5.39 -0.62
C ILE A 50 4.22 -5.59 -2.13
N ASN A 51 3.49 -6.59 -2.60
CA ASN A 51 3.38 -6.87 -4.02
C ASN A 51 1.91 -6.93 -4.44
N PHE A 52 1.63 -6.33 -5.59
CA PHE A 52 0.35 -6.40 -6.27
C PHE A 52 0.48 -7.31 -7.49
N LYS A 53 -0.52 -8.16 -7.73
CA LYS A 53 -0.56 -9.02 -8.91
C LYS A 53 -1.98 -9.07 -9.47
N GLY A 54 -2.11 -8.82 -10.77
CA GLY A 54 -3.40 -8.70 -11.44
C GLY A 54 -3.64 -7.27 -11.90
N LYS A 55 -4.88 -6.79 -11.78
CA LYS A 55 -5.25 -5.46 -12.28
C LYS A 55 -4.59 -4.36 -11.45
N SER A 56 -4.05 -3.34 -12.12
CA SER A 56 -3.51 -2.16 -11.45
C SER A 56 -4.63 -1.40 -10.72
N LEU A 57 -4.35 -0.96 -9.50
CA LEU A 57 -5.29 -0.26 -8.64
C LEU A 57 -4.74 1.11 -8.26
N THR A 58 -5.52 2.17 -8.45
CA THR A 58 -5.25 3.44 -7.77
C THR A 58 -5.53 3.24 -6.27
N HIS A 59 -4.54 3.44 -5.40
CA HIS A 59 -4.67 3.03 -4.00
C HIS A 59 -3.90 3.89 -2.99
N ILE A 60 -4.34 3.79 -1.73
CA ILE A 60 -3.67 4.36 -0.57
C ILE A 60 -3.29 3.21 0.36
N LEU A 61 -2.00 3.03 0.61
CA LEU A 61 -1.53 2.12 1.65
C LEU A 61 -1.47 2.86 2.98
N LYS A 62 -2.07 2.27 4.03
CA LYS A 62 -1.90 2.71 5.42
C LYS A 62 -1.29 1.55 6.19
N ILE A 63 0.01 1.62 6.42
CA ILE A 63 0.81 0.53 6.96
C ILE A 63 1.17 0.88 8.39
N TYR A 64 0.80 0.03 9.34
CA TYR A 64 1.22 0.20 10.73
C TYR A 64 2.74 -0.01 10.85
N SER A 65 3.43 0.96 11.43
CA SER A 65 4.85 0.89 11.73
C SER A 65 5.21 1.78 12.92
N LEU A 66 5.93 1.20 13.89
CA LEU A 66 6.50 1.92 15.03
C LEU A 66 7.74 2.75 14.66
N GLN A 67 8.29 2.53 13.47
CA GLN A 67 9.49 3.21 12.98
C GLN A 67 9.16 3.95 11.69
N LYS A 68 9.78 5.12 11.50
CA LYS A 68 9.75 5.83 10.24
C LYS A 68 10.67 5.10 9.24
N PRO A 69 10.23 4.83 8.00
CA PRO A 69 11.12 4.32 6.95
C PRO A 69 12.21 5.32 6.59
N ASN A 70 13.38 4.81 6.25
CA ASN A 70 14.46 5.59 5.66
C ASN A 70 14.25 5.76 4.16
N GLU A 71 13.72 4.73 3.49
CA GLU A 71 13.41 4.76 2.07
C GLU A 71 12.16 3.94 1.74
N ILE A 72 11.45 4.40 0.71
CA ILE A 72 10.36 3.65 0.09
C ILE A 72 10.59 3.66 -1.41
N LEU A 73 10.65 2.48 -2.02
CA LEU A 73 10.69 2.27 -3.45
C LEU A 73 9.37 1.70 -3.95
N LEU A 74 8.95 2.11 -5.14
CA LEU A 74 7.89 1.50 -5.92
C LEU A 74 8.46 1.14 -7.29
N ASP A 75 8.48 -0.15 -7.61
CA ASP A 75 9.05 -0.65 -8.86
C ASP A 75 10.49 -0.14 -9.10
N ASN A 76 11.30 -0.16 -8.03
CA ASN A 76 12.67 0.37 -7.95
C ASN A 76 12.82 1.89 -8.08
N ASN A 77 11.73 2.66 -8.16
CA ASN A 77 11.76 4.11 -8.16
C ASN A 77 11.54 4.65 -6.75
N LYS A 78 12.40 5.58 -6.32
CA LYS A 78 12.30 6.20 -5.00
C LYS A 78 11.09 7.11 -4.90
N LEU A 79 10.27 6.90 -3.88
CA LEU A 79 9.15 7.75 -3.54
C LEU A 79 9.58 8.91 -2.65
N ASN A 80 9.04 10.10 -2.93
CA ASN A 80 9.37 11.33 -2.23
C ASN A 80 8.52 11.50 -0.97
N GLU A 81 9.18 11.71 0.17
CA GLU A 81 8.48 12.05 1.41
C GLU A 81 7.76 13.39 1.26
N ASN A 82 6.56 13.49 1.84
CA ASN A 82 5.61 14.61 1.76
C ASN A 82 4.92 14.81 0.41
N ILE A 83 5.29 14.05 -0.62
CA ILE A 83 4.60 14.04 -1.92
C ILE A 83 3.89 12.69 -2.09
N ASP A 84 4.67 11.62 -2.17
CA ASP A 84 4.19 10.27 -2.47
C ASP A 84 3.85 9.50 -1.18
N TRP A 85 4.56 9.80 -0.09
CA TRP A 85 4.31 9.17 1.20
C TRP A 85 4.58 10.09 2.40
N ASN A 86 4.02 9.73 3.56
CA ASN A 86 4.24 10.44 4.81
C ASN A 86 4.21 9.47 6.00
N TYR A 87 5.04 9.71 7.01
CA TYR A 87 4.96 9.00 8.28
C TYR A 87 4.22 9.82 9.34
N LYS A 88 3.16 9.23 9.89
CA LYS A 88 2.32 9.79 10.95
C LYS A 88 2.65 9.10 12.27
N SER A 89 3.58 9.68 13.03
CA SER A 89 4.04 9.12 14.31
C SER A 89 2.94 9.12 15.37
N GLU A 90 1.99 10.06 15.30
CA GLU A 90 0.84 10.14 16.20
C GLU A 90 -0.09 8.92 16.13
N VAL A 91 -0.07 8.22 14.99
CA VAL A 91 -0.87 7.00 14.76
C VAL A 91 -0.01 5.80 14.35
N ASN A 92 1.32 5.92 14.39
CA ASN A 92 2.29 4.90 13.96
C ASN A 92 1.96 4.33 12.58
N LYS A 93 1.74 5.20 11.58
CA LYS A 93 1.38 4.78 10.22
C LYS A 93 2.24 5.43 9.15
N ILE A 94 2.66 4.61 8.19
CA ILE A 94 3.16 5.05 6.89
C ILE A 94 1.95 5.15 5.97
N ILE A 95 1.78 6.29 5.31
CA ILE A 95 0.71 6.53 4.34
C ILE A 95 1.37 6.74 2.98
N ILE A 96 1.06 5.90 2.00
CA ILE A 96 1.57 5.98 0.63
C ILE A 96 0.38 6.17 -0.31
N ARG A 97 0.44 7.14 -1.22
CA ARG A 97 -0.61 7.38 -2.22
C ARG A 97 -0.06 7.08 -3.61
N THR A 98 -0.73 6.19 -4.34
CA THR A 98 -0.26 5.71 -5.64
C THR A 98 -1.38 5.72 -6.66
N SER A 99 -1.25 6.54 -7.69
CA SER A 99 -2.21 6.63 -8.81
C SER A 99 -1.87 5.69 -9.96
N ASN A 100 -0.58 5.43 -10.19
CA ASN A 100 -0.08 4.57 -11.26
C ASN A 100 1.19 3.84 -10.81
N TYR A 101 1.43 2.65 -11.36
CA TYR A 101 2.61 1.83 -11.16
C TYR A 101 2.72 0.79 -12.30
N GLU A 102 3.89 0.19 -12.47
CA GLU A 102 4.13 -0.83 -13.50
C GLU A 102 3.81 -2.23 -12.97
N GLN A 103 4.40 -2.60 -11.84
CA GLN A 103 4.25 -3.94 -11.23
C GLN A 103 3.55 -3.85 -9.88
N GLY A 104 3.84 -2.82 -9.09
CA GLY A 104 3.26 -2.63 -7.76
C GLY A 104 4.07 -3.32 -6.68
N ASN A 105 5.39 -3.35 -6.83
CA ASN A 105 6.33 -3.91 -5.87
C ASN A 105 6.89 -2.79 -5.00
N TYR A 106 6.45 -2.73 -3.75
CA TYR A 106 6.95 -1.80 -2.76
C TYR A 106 8.06 -2.43 -1.94
N HIS A 107 9.12 -1.65 -1.72
CA HIS A 107 10.21 -1.97 -0.80
C HIS A 107 10.35 -0.82 0.19
N ILE A 108 10.04 -1.08 1.46
CA ILE A 108 10.08 -0.09 2.54
C ILE A 108 11.20 -0.53 3.48
N THR A 109 12.22 0.30 3.68
CA THR A 109 13.41 -0.03 4.49
C THR A 109 13.53 0.88 5.73
N PHE A 110 14.07 0.34 6.82
CA PHE A 110 14.19 1.03 8.12
C PHE A 110 15.65 1.29 8.56
N ASN A 111 16.62 0.81 7.79
CA ASN A 111 18.06 0.79 8.12
C ASN A 111 18.81 2.00 7.60
#